data_AF-A0A6A7BNU0-F1
#
_entry.id   AF-A0A6A7BNU0-F1
#
_cell.length_a   1.000
_cell.length_b   1.000
_cell.length_c   1.000
_cell.angle_alpha   90.00
_cell.angle_beta   90.00
_cell.angle_gamma   90.00
#
_symmetry.space_group_name_H-M   'P 1'
#
loop_
_entity.id
_entity.type
_entity.pdbx_description
1 polymer ?
#
loop_
_entity_poly.entity_id
_entity_poly.type
_entity_poly.pdbx_seq_one_letter_code
_entity_poly.pdbx_strand_id
1 'polypeptide(L)'
;MEKVQGKELEHTWYTMTAKERMDVVEKIVDIERMLFAIRFPASGSIYFKDSVGTRTTTIDLPLAVNRGKTDGFCIGPSTEFLWWYQRRDELAVNRGPWKTPKELLEAVGHRELTWLQKFGKQRFPREPLYREFYGRQKVDPQVQVDSLRDYLKVAPHIIPENPELCQPTIRHPDLSPNNIFVSESGDITGNFRRPELPTNFDLLEESEKANELELYRRRQLHYFYLGFTSTNNKPHFHAMGKHDLIVRNRLYDTAGRPWEGDNTSLKAELVQTSTYWPDIATSAMKESKFPVKYPDADQLRDFIGVNIDGWVPTESYQEAREKERYIKQQMLEAAETEDERKELDEHWPFQDHEELD
;
A
#
# COMPACT_ATOMS: atom_id res chain seq x y z
N MET A 1 -9.31 6.64 29.83
CA MET A 1 -8.54 7.55 28.96
C MET A 1 -8.77 8.97 29.45
N GLU A 2 -7.72 9.79 29.52
CA GLU A 2 -7.84 11.21 29.85
C GLU A 2 -8.39 11.97 28.64
N LYS A 3 -9.23 12.99 28.88
CA LYS A 3 -9.78 13.83 27.81
C LYS A 3 -8.74 14.89 27.42
N VAL A 4 -8.24 14.79 26.19
CA VAL A 4 -7.37 15.81 25.61
C VAL A 4 -8.16 17.12 25.45
N GLN A 5 -7.57 18.23 25.89
CA GLN A 5 -8.14 19.57 25.72
C GLN A 5 -7.68 20.16 24.38
N GLY A 6 -8.58 20.85 23.67
CA GLY A 6 -8.27 21.48 22.39
C GLY A 6 -9.51 21.59 21.49
N LYS A 7 -9.29 22.14 20.29
CA LYS A 7 -10.27 22.11 19.19
C LYS A 7 -9.75 21.19 18.09
N GLU A 8 -10.65 20.45 17.47
CA GLU A 8 -10.33 19.61 16.30
C GLU A 8 -9.85 20.50 15.15
N LEU A 9 -8.81 20.05 14.45
CA LEU A 9 -8.19 20.83 13.38
C LEU A 9 -9.21 21.12 12.28
N GLU A 10 -10.06 20.15 11.91
CA GLU A 10 -11.11 20.28 10.88
C GLU A 10 -11.94 21.57 11.03
N HIS A 11 -12.40 21.88 12.24
CA HIS A 11 -13.24 23.05 12.52
C HIS A 11 -12.53 24.38 12.36
N THR A 12 -11.21 24.39 12.49
CA THR A 12 -10.39 25.62 12.38
C THR A 12 -9.66 25.72 11.05
N TRP A 13 -9.43 24.60 10.37
CA TRP A 13 -8.56 24.47 9.20
C TRP A 13 -8.93 25.44 8.08
N TYR A 14 -10.22 25.56 7.79
CA TYR A 14 -10.73 26.40 6.71
C TYR A 14 -10.69 27.90 7.04
N THR A 15 -10.59 28.25 8.33
CA THR A 15 -10.45 29.64 8.80
C THR A 15 -8.99 30.05 9.03
N MET A 16 -8.05 29.11 9.00
CA MET A 16 -6.64 29.37 9.24
C MET A 16 -5.96 30.04 8.05
N THR A 17 -5.12 31.00 8.36
CA THR A 17 -4.18 31.61 7.42
C THR A 17 -3.19 30.57 6.88
N ALA A 18 -2.53 30.90 5.77
CA ALA A 18 -1.47 30.06 5.22
C ALA A 18 -0.32 29.81 6.21
N LYS A 19 0.03 30.82 7.03
CA LYS A 19 1.08 30.72 8.05
C LYS A 19 0.67 29.72 9.13
N GLU A 20 -0.53 29.86 9.70
CA GLU A 20 -1.00 28.97 10.77
C GLU A 20 -1.10 27.52 10.30
N ARG A 21 -1.57 27.27 9.06
CA ARG A 21 -1.60 25.91 8.49
C ARG A 21 -0.20 25.32 8.35
N MET A 22 0.77 26.12 7.93
CA MET A 22 2.17 25.70 7.83
C MET A 22 2.73 25.30 9.20
N ASP A 23 2.48 26.12 10.24
CA ASP A 23 2.96 25.86 11.61
C ASP A 23 2.37 24.55 12.19
N VAL A 24 1.11 24.25 11.87
CA VAL A 24 0.47 22.99 12.26
C VAL A 24 1.14 21.80 11.57
N VAL A 25 1.39 21.91 10.27
CA VAL A 25 2.05 20.83 9.51
C VAL A 25 3.47 20.58 10.01
N GLU A 26 4.21 21.63 10.35
CA GLU A 26 5.55 21.50 10.94
C GLU A 26 5.50 20.70 12.25
N LYS A 27 4.58 21.06 13.17
CA LYS A 27 4.37 20.35 14.44
C LYS A 27 3.97 18.89 14.22
N ILE A 28 3.14 18.60 13.22
CA ILE A 28 2.77 17.23 12.84
C ILE A 28 4.01 16.44 12.42
N VAL A 29 4.83 17.00 11.53
CA VAL A 29 6.05 16.34 11.07
C VAL A 29 7.04 16.15 12.22
N ASP A 30 7.09 17.08 13.17
CA ASP A 30 7.90 16.93 14.39
C ASP A 30 7.43 15.77 15.27
N ILE A 31 6.12 15.59 15.43
CA ILE A 31 5.56 14.42 16.13
C ILE A 31 5.93 13.14 15.37
N GLU A 32 5.74 13.08 14.04
CA GLU A 32 6.15 11.92 13.25
C GLU A 32 7.65 11.63 13.40
N ARG A 33 8.50 12.66 13.34
CA ARG A 33 9.95 12.54 13.56
C ARG A 33 10.27 11.94 14.92
N MET A 34 9.59 12.39 15.98
CA MET A 34 9.75 11.84 17.33
C MET A 34 9.32 10.37 17.40
N LEU A 35 8.22 10.01 16.74
CA LEU A 35 7.74 8.62 16.68
C LEU A 35 8.70 7.71 15.90
N PHE A 36 9.24 8.17 14.77
CA PHE A 36 10.23 7.45 13.96
C PHE A 36 11.58 7.25 14.68
N ALA A 37 11.92 8.13 15.62
CA ALA A 37 13.14 8.00 16.42
C ALA A 37 13.07 6.84 17.44
N ILE A 38 11.87 6.34 17.75
CA ILE A 38 11.69 5.23 18.70
C ILE A 38 12.18 3.93 18.05
N ARG A 39 13.14 3.26 18.70
CA ARG A 39 13.69 1.99 18.23
C ARG A 39 12.94 0.81 18.81
N PHE A 40 12.21 0.10 17.96
CA PHE A 40 11.53 -1.14 18.29
C PHE A 40 12.37 -2.36 17.91
N PRO A 41 12.41 -3.41 18.75
CA PRO A 41 13.22 -4.61 18.50
C PRO A 41 12.58 -5.59 17.51
N ALA A 42 11.29 -5.40 17.18
CA ALA A 42 10.51 -6.26 16.30
C ALA A 42 9.22 -5.55 15.84
N SER A 43 8.64 -6.02 14.74
CA SER A 43 7.29 -5.67 14.31
C SER A 43 6.25 -6.49 15.07
N GLY A 44 5.14 -5.86 15.45
CA GLY A 44 4.06 -6.46 16.22
C GLY A 44 3.27 -5.38 16.97
N SER A 45 2.48 -5.78 17.96
CA SER A 45 1.75 -4.82 18.81
C SER A 45 2.44 -4.63 20.16
N ILE A 46 2.27 -3.44 20.75
CA ILE A 46 2.78 -3.11 22.08
C ILE A 46 1.78 -3.59 23.13
N TYR A 47 2.27 -4.32 24.13
CA TYR A 47 1.49 -4.81 25.26
C TYR A 47 2.13 -4.43 26.57
N PHE A 48 1.33 -4.35 27.63
CA PHE A 48 1.85 -4.48 28.99
C PHE A 48 2.31 -5.92 29.21
N LYS A 49 3.51 -6.11 29.78
CA LYS A 49 4.07 -7.45 30.03
C LYS A 49 3.09 -8.35 30.80
N ASP A 50 2.48 -7.80 31.84
CA ASP A 50 1.54 -8.52 32.71
C ASP A 50 0.19 -8.85 32.05
N SER A 51 -0.13 -8.22 30.92
CA SER A 51 -1.38 -8.45 30.19
C SER A 51 -1.28 -9.56 29.14
N VAL A 52 -0.07 -10.06 28.87
CA VAL A 52 0.15 -11.11 27.88
C VAL A 52 0.31 -12.46 28.59
N GLY A 53 -0.41 -13.47 28.13
CA GLY A 53 -0.30 -14.83 28.67
C GLY A 53 1.13 -15.39 28.57
N THR A 54 1.56 -16.15 29.58
CA THR A 54 2.93 -16.69 29.69
C THR A 54 3.35 -17.61 28.54
N ARG A 55 2.41 -18.10 27.74
CA ARG A 55 2.66 -18.95 26.57
C ARG A 55 2.81 -18.18 25.25
N THR A 56 2.60 -16.87 25.28
CA THR A 56 2.70 -16.02 24.09
C THR A 56 4.13 -15.54 23.92
N THR A 57 4.67 -15.71 22.71
CA THR A 57 5.98 -15.16 22.35
C THR A 57 5.94 -13.64 22.43
N THR A 58 6.87 -13.04 23.16
CA THR A 58 7.02 -11.59 23.28
C THR A 58 8.50 -11.20 23.24
N ILE A 59 8.78 -9.94 22.91
CA ILE A 59 10.13 -9.36 22.92
C ILE A 59 10.09 -8.09 23.75
N ASP A 60 10.92 -8.02 24.78
CA ASP A 60 10.97 -6.88 25.70
C ASP A 60 11.40 -5.59 25.01
N LEU A 61 10.76 -4.47 25.37
CA LEU A 61 11.20 -3.16 24.92
C LEU A 61 12.45 -2.69 25.68
N PRO A 62 13.42 -2.06 25.01
CA PRO A 62 14.62 -1.53 25.66
C PRO A 62 14.30 -0.50 26.75
N LEU A 63 15.12 -0.46 27.81
CA LEU A 63 14.97 0.47 28.96
C LEU A 63 14.91 1.95 28.56
N ALA A 64 15.56 2.34 27.46
CA ALA A 64 15.52 3.69 26.91
C ALA A 64 14.10 4.14 26.51
N VAL A 65 13.25 3.21 26.05
CA VAL A 65 11.85 3.48 25.70
C VAL A 65 10.98 3.53 26.96
N ASN A 66 11.36 2.81 28.02
CA ASN A 66 10.61 2.75 29.27
C ASN A 66 10.88 3.93 30.24
N ARG A 67 11.61 5.00 29.83
CA ARG A 67 11.94 6.18 30.67
C ARG A 67 12.44 5.81 32.08
N GLY A 68 13.27 4.77 32.21
CA GLY A 68 13.81 4.33 33.50
C GLY A 68 12.84 3.52 34.39
N LYS A 69 11.63 3.21 33.92
CA LYS A 69 10.83 2.10 34.47
C LYS A 69 11.36 0.80 33.87
N THR A 70 11.59 -0.23 34.66
CA THR A 70 12.30 -1.43 34.20
C THR A 70 11.43 -2.39 33.38
N ASP A 71 10.09 -2.33 33.44
CA ASP A 71 9.29 -3.53 33.11
C ASP A 71 7.86 -3.33 32.57
N GLY A 72 7.57 -2.22 31.90
CA GLY A 72 6.17 -1.98 31.47
C GLY A 72 5.72 -2.80 30.27
N PHE A 73 6.53 -2.82 29.21
CA PHE A 73 6.04 -3.12 27.87
C PHE A 73 6.88 -4.14 27.11
N CYS A 74 6.21 -4.90 26.25
CA CYS A 74 6.81 -5.81 25.29
C CYS A 74 6.12 -5.69 23.92
N ILE A 75 6.80 -6.15 22.88
CA ILE A 75 6.20 -6.40 21.57
C ILE A 75 5.71 -7.85 21.55
N GLY A 76 4.43 -8.02 21.28
CA GLY A 76 3.79 -9.32 21.14
C GLY A 76 3.19 -9.51 19.75
N PRO A 77 2.29 -10.50 19.59
CA PRO A 77 1.57 -10.74 18.34
C PRO A 77 0.83 -9.49 17.86
N SER A 78 0.69 -9.33 16.54
CA SER A 78 -0.10 -8.24 15.97
C SER A 78 -1.56 -8.29 16.43
N THR A 79 -2.09 -7.15 16.84
CA THR A 79 -3.52 -6.94 17.14
C THR A 79 -4.30 -6.44 15.92
N GLU A 80 -3.64 -6.29 14.76
CA GLU A 80 -4.28 -5.83 13.54
C GLU A 80 -5.42 -6.78 13.14
N PHE A 81 -6.57 -6.19 12.81
CA PHE A 81 -7.83 -6.88 12.57
C PHE A 81 -7.71 -8.07 11.61
N LEU A 82 -6.98 -7.92 10.51
CA LEU A 82 -6.85 -8.97 9.48
C LEU A 82 -6.11 -10.22 9.96
N TRP A 83 -5.36 -10.17 11.07
CA TRP A 83 -4.72 -11.36 11.66
C TRP A 83 -5.67 -12.27 12.43
N TRP A 84 -6.87 -11.77 12.74
CA TRP A 84 -7.85 -12.43 13.60
C TRP A 84 -9.20 -12.62 12.91
N TYR A 85 -9.54 -11.73 11.97
CA TYR A 85 -10.82 -11.71 11.27
C TYR A 85 -11.11 -13.00 10.48
N GLN A 86 -12.41 -13.36 10.42
CA GLN A 86 -12.93 -14.53 9.71
C GLN A 86 -12.21 -15.84 10.07
N ARG A 87 -12.20 -16.21 11.37
CA ARG A 87 -11.65 -17.50 11.84
C ARG A 87 -10.12 -17.62 11.72
N ARG A 88 -9.41 -16.52 11.39
CA ARG A 88 -7.95 -16.51 11.42
C ARG A 88 -7.43 -16.65 12.83
N ASP A 89 -8.20 -16.30 13.85
CA ASP A 89 -7.93 -16.57 15.27
C ASP A 89 -7.80 -18.09 15.59
N GLU A 90 -8.49 -18.97 14.85
CA GLU A 90 -8.43 -20.44 15.02
C GLU A 90 -7.15 -21.09 14.43
N LEU A 91 -6.27 -20.31 13.80
CA LEU A 91 -5.09 -20.83 13.10
C LEU A 91 -3.85 -20.86 14.01
N ALA A 92 -3.05 -21.92 13.92
CA ALA A 92 -1.73 -21.98 14.55
C ALA A 92 -0.66 -21.39 13.61
N VAL A 93 -0.71 -20.07 13.42
CA VAL A 93 0.19 -19.32 12.50
C VAL A 93 1.03 -18.31 13.25
N ASN A 94 2.17 -17.94 12.67
CA ASN A 94 3.06 -16.90 13.21
C ASN A 94 2.38 -15.53 13.12
N ARG A 95 2.00 -14.96 14.26
CA ARG A 95 1.38 -13.62 14.37
C ARG A 95 2.37 -12.56 14.87
N GLY A 96 3.66 -12.89 14.88
CA GLY A 96 4.69 -12.09 15.49
C GLY A 96 4.85 -12.39 16.98
N PRO A 97 5.74 -11.65 17.67
CA PRO A 97 6.51 -10.52 17.12
C PRO A 97 7.55 -10.97 16.06
N TRP A 98 7.71 -10.19 14.99
CA TRP A 98 8.62 -10.51 13.87
C TRP A 98 9.90 -9.68 13.97
N LYS A 99 11.06 -10.33 14.04
CA LYS A 99 12.35 -9.66 14.20
C LYS A 99 12.92 -9.12 12.90
N THR A 100 12.49 -9.69 11.77
CA THR A 100 12.98 -9.31 10.45
C THR A 100 11.80 -9.06 9.49
N PRO A 101 11.96 -8.20 8.48
CA PRO A 101 10.96 -8.04 7.43
C PRO A 101 10.62 -9.36 6.74
N LYS A 102 11.61 -10.23 6.55
CA LYS A 102 11.42 -11.56 5.99
C LYS A 102 10.34 -12.35 6.73
N GLU A 103 10.47 -12.43 8.06
CA GLU A 103 9.52 -13.17 8.90
C GLU A 103 8.09 -12.62 8.76
N LEU A 104 7.92 -11.30 8.63
CA LEU A 104 6.62 -10.66 8.43
C LEU A 104 6.03 -10.98 7.05
N LEU A 105 6.82 -10.81 5.99
CA LEU A 105 6.39 -11.09 4.61
C LEU A 105 6.02 -12.58 4.45
N GLU A 106 6.80 -13.51 5.00
CA GLU A 106 6.46 -14.94 4.96
C GLU A 106 5.22 -15.25 5.81
N ALA A 107 5.10 -14.63 7.00
CA ALA A 107 3.98 -14.90 7.91
C ALA A 107 2.62 -14.55 7.30
N VAL A 108 2.52 -13.46 6.52
CA VAL A 108 1.24 -13.07 5.89
C VAL A 108 0.82 -14.08 4.83
N GLY A 109 1.75 -14.52 3.97
CA GLY A 109 1.47 -15.54 2.95
C GLY A 109 1.12 -16.90 3.58
N HIS A 110 1.84 -17.30 4.63
CA HIS A 110 1.53 -18.53 5.36
C HIS A 110 0.18 -18.48 6.08
N ARG A 111 -0.21 -17.33 6.65
CA ARG A 111 -1.53 -17.14 7.27
C ARG A 111 -2.63 -17.40 6.26
N GLU A 112 -2.59 -16.74 5.11
CA GLU A 112 -3.63 -16.87 4.09
C GLU A 112 -3.65 -18.25 3.44
N LEU A 113 -2.48 -18.83 3.17
CA LEU A 113 -2.36 -20.19 2.64
C LEU A 113 -2.96 -21.23 3.60
N THR A 114 -2.63 -21.13 4.89
CA THR A 114 -3.17 -22.03 5.93
C THR A 114 -4.68 -21.85 6.06
N TRP A 115 -5.17 -20.61 5.99
CA TRP A 115 -6.60 -20.32 6.03
C TRP A 115 -7.34 -20.97 4.86
N LEU A 116 -6.83 -20.80 3.63
CA LEU A 116 -7.43 -21.38 2.43
C LEU A 116 -7.43 -22.90 2.46
N GLN A 117 -6.36 -23.53 2.93
CA GLN A 117 -6.29 -24.99 3.06
C GLN A 117 -7.31 -25.54 4.06
N LYS A 118 -7.57 -24.81 5.16
CA LYS A 118 -8.47 -25.28 6.23
C LYS A 118 -9.94 -24.91 6.00
N PHE A 119 -10.19 -23.74 5.43
CA PHE A 119 -11.51 -23.11 5.38
C PHE A 119 -11.91 -22.62 3.98
N GLY A 120 -10.97 -22.57 3.03
CA GLY A 120 -11.20 -22.12 1.67
C GLY A 120 -12.32 -22.91 1.01
N LYS A 121 -13.25 -22.19 0.39
CA LYS A 121 -14.38 -22.75 -0.35
C LYS A 121 -14.65 -21.89 -1.56
N GLN A 122 -15.21 -22.52 -2.59
CA GLN A 122 -15.72 -21.82 -3.75
C GLN A 122 -16.78 -20.79 -3.32
N ARG A 123 -16.62 -19.55 -3.77
CA ARG A 123 -17.53 -18.44 -3.45
C ARG A 123 -17.62 -17.48 -4.63
N PHE A 124 -18.71 -16.72 -4.68
CA PHE A 124 -18.75 -15.58 -5.57
C PHE A 124 -17.76 -14.51 -5.08
N PRO A 125 -17.13 -13.76 -6.00
CA PRO A 125 -16.41 -12.54 -5.67
C PRO A 125 -17.29 -11.63 -4.83
N ARG A 126 -16.73 -11.00 -3.80
CA ARG A 126 -17.49 -10.11 -2.92
C ARG A 126 -17.98 -8.89 -3.67
N GLU A 127 -17.12 -8.28 -4.46
CA GLU A 127 -17.37 -7.09 -5.27
C GLU A 127 -18.23 -7.44 -6.49
N PRO A 128 -19.33 -6.71 -6.74
CA PRO A 128 -20.21 -6.98 -7.87
C PRO A 128 -19.53 -6.98 -9.25
N LEU A 129 -18.59 -6.06 -9.48
CA LEU A 129 -17.84 -5.96 -10.75
C LEU A 129 -17.06 -7.24 -11.04
N TYR A 130 -16.35 -7.78 -10.04
CA TYR A 130 -15.63 -9.03 -10.19
C TYR A 130 -16.57 -10.21 -10.42
N ARG A 131 -17.82 -10.17 -9.94
CA ARG A 131 -18.77 -11.24 -10.28
C ARG A 131 -19.06 -11.28 -11.78
N GLU A 132 -19.16 -10.12 -12.44
CA GLU A 132 -19.36 -10.09 -13.90
C GLU A 132 -18.15 -10.66 -14.62
N PHE A 133 -16.98 -10.30 -14.12
CA PHE A 133 -15.71 -10.81 -14.59
C PHE A 133 -15.71 -12.36 -14.60
N TYR A 134 -15.83 -12.98 -13.43
CA TYR A 134 -15.90 -14.44 -13.33
C TYR A 134 -17.23 -15.04 -13.86
N GLY A 135 -18.00 -14.31 -14.68
CA GLY A 135 -19.20 -14.76 -15.38
C GLY A 135 -20.33 -15.17 -14.48
N ARG A 136 -20.41 -14.54 -13.32
CA ARG A 136 -21.33 -14.82 -12.22
C ARG A 136 -21.22 -16.29 -11.78
N GLN A 137 -20.00 -16.82 -11.73
CA GLN A 137 -19.69 -18.14 -11.21
C GLN A 137 -18.93 -18.05 -9.88
N LYS A 138 -18.93 -19.16 -9.13
CA LYS A 138 -18.10 -19.27 -7.93
C LYS A 138 -16.67 -19.52 -8.35
N VAL A 139 -15.75 -18.79 -7.75
CA VAL A 139 -14.33 -18.89 -8.02
C VAL A 139 -13.71 -19.96 -7.14
N ASP A 140 -12.88 -20.82 -7.73
CA ASP A 140 -12.11 -21.82 -6.99
C ASP A 140 -10.89 -21.19 -6.32
N PRO A 141 -10.68 -21.38 -5.00
CA PRO A 141 -9.52 -20.84 -4.30
C PRO A 141 -8.17 -21.44 -4.75
N GLN A 142 -8.14 -22.51 -5.56
CA GLN A 142 -6.90 -23.18 -5.94
C GLN A 142 -5.90 -22.25 -6.64
N VAL A 143 -6.36 -21.35 -7.52
CA VAL A 143 -5.47 -20.38 -8.18
C VAL A 143 -4.89 -19.41 -7.15
N GLN A 144 -5.69 -18.91 -6.19
CA GLN A 144 -5.16 -18.07 -5.10
C GLN A 144 -4.15 -18.83 -4.22
N VAL A 145 -4.38 -20.13 -3.98
CA VAL A 145 -3.42 -20.99 -3.26
C VAL A 145 -2.09 -21.05 -4.01
N ASP A 146 -2.11 -21.19 -5.33
CA ASP A 146 -0.90 -21.25 -6.15
C ASP A 146 -0.21 -19.87 -6.24
N SER A 147 -0.97 -18.79 -6.39
CA SER A 147 -0.44 -17.42 -6.29
C SER A 147 0.20 -17.13 -4.93
N LEU A 148 -0.36 -17.62 -3.82
CA LEU A 148 0.26 -17.48 -2.49
C LEU A 148 1.55 -18.30 -2.35
N ARG A 149 1.63 -19.47 -2.97
CA ARG A 149 2.89 -20.25 -3.04
C ARG A 149 3.95 -19.52 -3.85
N ASP A 150 3.55 -18.87 -4.94
CA ASP A 150 4.43 -18.06 -5.77
C ASP A 150 4.90 -16.80 -5.03
N TYR A 151 3.99 -16.11 -4.33
CA TYR A 151 4.34 -15.03 -3.41
C TYR A 151 5.40 -15.47 -2.39
N LEU A 152 5.24 -16.64 -1.76
CA LEU A 152 6.21 -17.13 -0.78
C LEU A 152 7.60 -17.41 -1.37
N LYS A 153 7.71 -17.68 -2.68
CA LYS A 153 9.02 -17.77 -3.35
C LYS A 153 9.65 -16.39 -3.57
N VAL A 154 8.82 -15.36 -3.70
CA VAL A 154 9.24 -13.99 -4.05
C VAL A 154 9.50 -13.14 -2.80
N ALA A 155 8.69 -13.30 -1.75
CA ALA A 155 8.70 -12.51 -0.51
C ALA A 155 10.09 -12.36 0.15
N PRO A 156 10.94 -13.39 0.25
CA PRO A 156 12.27 -13.25 0.86
C PRO A 156 13.24 -12.35 0.07
N HIS A 157 12.92 -12.07 -1.20
CA HIS A 157 13.81 -11.46 -2.16
C HIS A 157 13.40 -10.03 -2.55
N ILE A 158 12.32 -9.50 -1.97
CA ILE A 158 11.85 -8.13 -2.22
C ILE A 158 12.12 -7.19 -1.03
N ILE A 159 12.93 -7.63 -0.07
CA ILE A 159 13.26 -6.83 1.13
C ILE A 159 14.17 -5.67 0.74
N PRO A 160 13.84 -4.41 1.11
CA PRO A 160 14.71 -3.27 0.84
C PRO A 160 16.10 -3.45 1.46
N GLU A 161 17.14 -3.09 0.71
CA GLU A 161 18.52 -3.19 1.22
C GLU A 161 18.86 -2.08 2.23
N ASN A 162 18.19 -0.93 2.12
CA ASN A 162 18.35 0.14 3.08
C ASN A 162 17.75 -0.29 4.44
N PRO A 163 18.57 -0.46 5.50
CA PRO A 163 18.07 -0.88 6.80
C PRO A 163 17.07 0.10 7.42
N GLU A 164 17.13 1.39 7.06
CA GLU A 164 16.16 2.39 7.52
C GLU A 164 14.74 2.07 7.08
N LEU A 165 14.57 1.46 5.90
CA LEU A 165 13.26 1.07 5.35
C LEU A 165 12.73 -0.23 5.97
N CYS A 166 13.59 -0.96 6.69
CA CYS A 166 13.25 -2.23 7.33
C CYS A 166 12.96 -2.10 8.82
N GLN A 167 13.04 -0.88 9.37
CA GLN A 167 12.89 -0.64 10.80
C GLN A 167 11.42 -0.61 11.21
N PRO A 168 11.01 -1.39 12.24
CA PRO A 168 9.67 -1.29 12.79
C PRO A 168 9.46 0.14 13.32
N THR A 169 8.45 0.81 12.80
CA THR A 169 8.18 2.23 13.03
C THR A 169 6.72 2.42 13.40
N ILE A 170 6.45 3.16 14.48
CA ILE A 170 5.08 3.52 14.84
C ILE A 170 4.66 4.77 14.07
N ARG A 171 3.47 4.71 13.48
CA ARG A 171 2.85 5.84 12.79
C ARG A 171 1.39 5.94 13.18
N HIS A 172 0.83 7.15 13.09
CA HIS A 172 -0.59 7.33 13.26
C HIS A 172 -1.31 6.72 12.04
N PRO A 173 -2.26 5.78 12.22
CA PRO A 173 -2.91 5.07 11.11
C PRO A 173 -3.87 5.96 10.30
N ASP A 174 -4.37 7.03 10.93
CA ASP A 174 -5.34 7.96 10.33
C ASP A 174 -5.01 9.39 10.73
N LEU A 175 -3.96 9.96 10.12
CA LEU A 175 -3.52 11.32 10.41
C LEU A 175 -4.40 12.37 9.69
N SER A 176 -5.71 12.28 9.87
CA SER A 176 -6.70 13.21 9.35
C SER A 176 -6.90 14.41 10.30
N PRO A 177 -7.42 15.55 9.79
CA PRO A 177 -7.71 16.74 10.61
C PRO A 177 -8.60 16.47 11.84
N ASN A 178 -9.41 15.42 11.81
CA ASN A 178 -10.34 15.07 12.90
C ASN A 178 -9.61 14.45 14.10
N ASN A 179 -8.39 13.93 13.86
CA ASN A 179 -7.55 13.31 14.89
C ASN A 179 -6.40 14.22 15.36
N ILE A 180 -6.36 15.48 14.91
CA ILE A 180 -5.31 16.45 15.25
C ILE A 180 -5.91 17.61 16.06
N PHE A 181 -5.28 17.94 17.19
CA PHE A 181 -5.68 19.05 18.07
C PHE A 181 -4.54 20.09 18.17
N VAL A 182 -4.87 21.38 18.03
CA VAL A 182 -3.87 22.47 17.93
C VAL A 182 -3.93 23.46 19.09
N SER A 183 -2.77 24.05 19.44
CA SER A 183 -2.58 25.09 20.47
C SER A 183 -2.10 26.42 19.85
N GLU A 184 -2.29 27.55 20.55
CA GLU A 184 -2.26 28.91 19.99
C GLU A 184 -0.91 29.45 19.48
N SER A 185 0.25 28.83 19.74
CA SER A 185 1.57 29.46 19.53
C SER A 185 2.41 28.84 18.39
N GLY A 186 2.09 29.08 17.11
CA GLY A 186 2.84 28.57 15.94
C GLY A 186 3.91 29.54 15.39
N ASP A 187 5.18 29.10 15.28
CA ASP A 187 6.25 29.86 14.58
C ASP A 187 7.29 28.94 13.85
N ILE A 188 8.09 29.52 12.93
CA ILE A 188 8.39 29.09 11.51
C ILE A 188 9.91 28.88 11.14
N THR A 189 10.26 28.13 10.05
CA THR A 189 11.06 28.56 8.83
C THR A 189 11.29 27.50 7.71
N GLY A 190 11.15 27.86 6.41
CA GLY A 190 11.70 27.10 5.25
C GLY A 190 11.04 27.33 3.85
N ASN A 191 11.83 27.31 2.75
CA ASN A 191 11.42 27.74 1.38
C ASN A 191 11.49 26.58 0.34
N PHE A 192 10.40 26.36 -0.40
CA PHE A 192 10.30 25.51 -1.62
C PHE A 192 9.35 26.22 -2.64
N ARG A 193 9.07 25.70 -3.84
CA ARG A 193 8.22 26.41 -4.82
C ARG A 193 6.72 26.29 -4.54
N ARG A 194 6.08 27.39 -4.15
CA ARG A 194 4.70 27.47 -3.63
C ARG A 194 3.65 27.19 -4.73
N PRO A 195 2.57 26.44 -4.44
CA PRO A 195 1.43 26.33 -5.34
C PRO A 195 0.76 27.70 -5.54
N GLU A 196 0.23 27.95 -6.74
CA GLU A 196 -0.43 29.18 -7.16
C GLU A 196 -1.88 28.89 -7.56
N LEU A 197 -2.75 29.89 -7.40
CA LEU A 197 -4.11 29.83 -7.96
C LEU A 197 -4.03 30.01 -9.48
N PRO A 198 -5.01 29.48 -10.24
CA PRO A 198 -5.05 29.68 -11.68
C PRO A 198 -5.19 31.16 -12.03
N THR A 199 -4.59 31.60 -13.13
CA THR A 199 -4.53 33.02 -13.52
C THR A 199 -5.90 33.62 -13.85
N ASN A 200 -6.89 32.79 -14.17
CA ASN A 200 -8.28 33.18 -14.42
C ASN A 200 -9.18 33.06 -13.18
N PHE A 201 -8.64 32.83 -11.98
CA PHE A 201 -9.42 32.58 -10.76
C PHE A 201 -10.51 33.63 -10.50
N ASP A 202 -10.21 34.92 -10.71
CA ASP A 202 -11.17 36.01 -10.49
C ASP A 202 -12.37 35.96 -11.45
N LEU A 203 -12.21 35.32 -12.61
CA LEU A 203 -13.21 35.19 -13.67
C LEU A 203 -14.10 33.95 -13.52
N LEU A 204 -13.78 33.06 -12.58
CA LEU A 204 -14.55 31.83 -12.33
C LEU A 204 -15.87 32.11 -11.60
N GLU A 205 -16.84 31.21 -11.76
CA GLU A 205 -18.07 31.22 -10.96
C GLU A 205 -17.77 30.89 -9.49
N GLU A 206 -18.66 31.27 -8.56
CA GLU A 206 -18.43 31.07 -7.12
C GLU A 206 -18.24 29.59 -6.72
N SER A 207 -18.94 28.67 -7.37
CA SER A 207 -18.79 27.22 -7.18
C SER A 207 -17.40 26.73 -7.64
N GLU A 208 -16.95 27.20 -8.80
CA GLU A 208 -15.64 26.88 -9.37
C GLU A 208 -14.51 27.49 -8.54
N LYS A 209 -14.69 28.73 -8.06
CA LYS A 209 -13.78 29.38 -7.11
C LYS A 209 -13.64 28.59 -5.82
N ALA A 210 -14.73 28.06 -5.28
CA ALA A 210 -14.70 27.23 -4.09
C ALA A 210 -13.89 25.93 -4.33
N ASN A 211 -14.09 25.27 -5.48
CA ASN A 211 -13.34 24.07 -5.86
C ASN A 211 -11.85 24.37 -6.06
N GLU A 212 -11.51 25.44 -6.78
CA GLU A 212 -10.12 25.85 -6.99
C GLU A 212 -9.42 26.25 -5.69
N LEU A 213 -10.13 26.91 -4.76
CA LEU A 213 -9.60 27.21 -3.43
C LEU A 213 -9.36 25.95 -2.61
N GLU A 214 -10.26 24.97 -2.68
CA GLU A 214 -10.08 23.69 -2.00
C GLU A 214 -8.88 22.92 -2.57
N LEU A 215 -8.79 22.82 -3.90
CA LEU A 215 -7.67 22.20 -4.58
C LEU A 215 -6.34 22.92 -4.27
N TYR A 216 -6.35 24.25 -4.23
CA TYR A 216 -5.21 25.06 -3.82
C TYR A 216 -4.79 24.74 -2.37
N ARG A 217 -5.74 24.68 -1.42
CA ARG A 217 -5.46 24.36 -0.02
C ARG A 217 -4.90 22.95 0.14
N ARG A 218 -5.43 21.96 -0.59
CA ARG A 218 -4.91 20.57 -0.61
C ARG A 218 -3.49 20.50 -1.15
N ARG A 219 -3.23 21.16 -2.29
CA ARG A 219 -1.87 21.27 -2.87
C ARG A 219 -0.91 21.95 -1.89
N GLN A 220 -1.36 23.01 -1.23
CA GLN A 220 -0.57 23.74 -0.24
C GLN A 220 -0.24 22.89 0.99
N LEU A 221 -1.21 22.11 1.50
CA LEU A 221 -0.99 21.17 2.61
C LEU A 221 0.05 20.12 2.25
N HIS A 222 -0.14 19.44 1.11
CA HIS A 222 0.77 18.42 0.63
C HIS A 222 2.19 18.97 0.44
N TYR A 223 2.28 20.17 -0.14
CA TYR A 223 3.53 20.89 -0.32
C TYR A 223 4.24 21.19 1.00
N PHE A 224 3.56 21.71 2.02
CA PHE A 224 4.16 21.94 3.34
C PHE A 224 4.62 20.63 3.97
N TYR A 225 3.79 19.59 3.89
CA TYR A 225 4.08 18.29 4.49
C TYR A 225 5.34 17.65 3.87
N LEU A 226 5.43 17.63 2.53
CA LEU A 226 6.64 17.15 1.84
C LEU A 226 7.87 17.98 2.18
N GLY A 227 7.75 19.31 2.19
CA GLY A 227 8.84 20.22 2.53
C GLY A 227 9.41 19.96 3.92
N PHE A 228 8.54 19.96 4.94
CA PHE A 228 8.96 19.68 6.32
C PHE A 228 9.45 18.25 6.49
N THR A 229 8.79 17.24 5.90
CA THR A 229 9.24 15.85 6.00
C THR A 229 10.62 15.67 5.38
N SER A 230 10.88 16.23 4.20
CA SER A 230 12.19 16.14 3.54
C SER A 230 13.33 16.74 4.37
N THR A 231 13.02 17.78 5.15
CA THR A 231 14.00 18.49 5.98
C THR A 231 14.19 17.81 7.33
N ASN A 232 13.09 17.48 8.01
CA ASN A 232 13.05 17.12 9.41
C ASN A 232 12.91 15.60 9.64
N ASN A 233 12.34 14.85 8.69
CA ASN A 233 12.11 13.42 8.80
C ASN A 233 12.58 12.66 7.54
N LYS A 234 13.90 12.72 7.28
CA LYS A 234 14.53 12.08 6.11
C LYS A 234 14.19 10.60 5.95
N PRO A 235 14.18 9.75 7.00
CA PRO A 235 13.81 8.34 6.83
C PRO A 235 12.40 8.16 6.27
N HIS A 236 11.44 8.96 6.74
CA HIS A 236 10.08 8.96 6.22
C HIS A 236 10.03 9.47 4.77
N PHE A 237 10.71 10.58 4.48
CA PHE A 237 10.79 11.11 3.12
C PHE A 237 11.41 10.11 2.13
N HIS A 238 12.45 9.37 2.53
CA HIS A 238 13.05 8.32 1.71
C HIS A 238 12.12 7.12 1.45
N ALA A 239 11.16 6.89 2.34
CA ALA A 239 10.13 5.87 2.18
C ALA A 239 8.95 6.38 1.31
N MET A 240 8.77 7.69 1.15
CA MET A 240 7.75 8.27 0.30
C MET A 240 8.13 8.19 -1.18
N GLY A 241 7.13 7.89 -2.02
CA GLY A 241 7.18 8.21 -3.45
C GLY A 241 8.17 7.41 -4.30
N LYS A 242 8.82 6.37 -3.76
CA LYS A 242 9.62 5.46 -4.59
C LYS A 242 8.75 4.32 -5.13
N HIS A 243 8.74 4.19 -6.46
CA HIS A 243 7.90 3.22 -7.14
C HIS A 243 8.20 1.77 -6.73
N ASP A 244 9.48 1.44 -6.52
CA ASP A 244 9.93 0.14 -6.04
C ASP A 244 9.37 -0.21 -4.64
N LEU A 245 9.14 0.77 -3.77
CA LEU A 245 8.48 0.55 -2.48
C LEU A 245 6.97 0.36 -2.62
N ILE A 246 6.34 1.07 -3.56
CA ILE A 246 4.91 0.91 -3.87
C ILE A 246 4.63 -0.52 -4.34
N VAL A 247 5.44 -1.04 -5.28
CA VAL A 247 5.29 -2.41 -5.80
C VAL A 247 5.44 -3.44 -4.67
N ARG A 248 6.45 -3.29 -3.80
CA ARG A 248 6.63 -4.16 -2.62
C ARG A 248 5.43 -4.15 -1.69
N ASN A 249 4.91 -2.97 -1.38
CA ASN A 249 3.77 -2.79 -0.48
C ASN A 249 2.50 -3.38 -1.07
N ARG A 250 2.19 -3.11 -2.35
CA ARG A 250 1.01 -3.67 -3.03
C ARG A 250 1.03 -5.19 -3.04
N LEU A 251 2.19 -5.79 -3.31
CA LEU A 251 2.33 -7.25 -3.28
C LEU A 251 2.10 -7.81 -1.87
N TYR A 252 2.68 -7.21 -0.83
CA TYR A 252 2.45 -7.60 0.57
C TYR A 252 0.97 -7.44 0.98
N ASP A 253 0.38 -6.27 0.71
CA ASP A 253 -1.00 -5.96 1.07
C ASP A 253 -1.97 -6.92 0.41
N THR A 254 -1.79 -7.16 -0.90
CA THR A 254 -2.64 -8.05 -1.70
C THR A 254 -2.50 -9.51 -1.27
N ALA A 255 -1.28 -9.96 -0.95
CA ALA A 255 -1.05 -11.31 -0.41
C ALA A 255 -1.73 -11.51 0.95
N GLY A 256 -1.90 -10.44 1.74
CA GLY A 256 -2.58 -10.47 3.03
C GLY A 256 -4.09 -10.26 3.00
N ARG A 257 -4.70 -10.05 1.84
CA ARG A 257 -6.16 -9.88 1.75
C ARG A 257 -6.88 -11.20 2.04
N PRO A 258 -8.01 -11.16 2.77
CA PRO A 258 -8.83 -12.34 2.96
C PRO A 258 -9.33 -12.92 1.63
N TRP A 259 -9.54 -14.23 1.59
CA TRP A 259 -10.20 -14.88 0.46
C TRP A 259 -11.64 -14.40 0.28
N GLU A 260 -11.86 -13.54 -0.72
CA GLU A 260 -13.18 -12.98 -1.04
C GLU A 260 -13.74 -13.43 -2.39
N GLY A 261 -13.12 -14.44 -3.00
CA GLY A 261 -13.51 -14.96 -4.32
C GLY A 261 -12.75 -14.28 -5.47
N ASP A 262 -11.52 -13.85 -5.24
CA ASP A 262 -10.68 -13.18 -6.22
C ASP A 262 -9.31 -13.90 -6.33
N ASN A 263 -9.02 -14.40 -7.52
CA ASN A 263 -7.73 -15.01 -7.91
C ASN A 263 -6.85 -14.05 -8.72
N THR A 264 -7.38 -12.90 -9.15
CA THR A 264 -6.75 -12.00 -10.12
C THR A 264 -5.77 -11.06 -9.44
N SER A 265 -6.14 -10.43 -8.33
CA SER A 265 -5.34 -9.34 -7.77
C SER A 265 -3.92 -9.77 -7.41
N LEU A 266 -3.76 -10.89 -6.70
CA LEU A 266 -2.41 -11.35 -6.32
C LEU A 266 -1.59 -11.81 -7.54
N LYS A 267 -2.23 -12.47 -8.51
CA LYS A 267 -1.58 -12.88 -9.77
C LYS A 267 -1.10 -11.66 -10.56
N ALA A 268 -1.92 -10.61 -10.67
CA ALA A 268 -1.57 -9.36 -11.33
C ALA A 268 -0.40 -8.65 -10.64
N GLU A 269 -0.42 -8.55 -9.30
CA GLU A 269 0.69 -7.97 -8.54
C GLU A 269 1.99 -8.78 -8.70
N LEU A 270 1.92 -10.11 -8.82
CA LEU A 270 3.09 -10.95 -9.08
C LEU A 270 3.67 -10.74 -10.50
N VAL A 271 2.81 -10.55 -11.51
CA VAL A 271 3.23 -10.20 -12.89
C VAL A 271 3.81 -8.78 -12.94
N GLN A 272 3.20 -7.83 -12.23
CA GLN A 272 3.75 -6.47 -12.12
C GLN A 272 5.12 -6.53 -11.43
N THR A 273 5.24 -7.27 -10.33
CA THR A 273 6.49 -7.50 -9.61
C THR A 273 7.54 -8.13 -10.52
N SER A 274 7.19 -9.08 -11.40
CA SER A 274 8.14 -9.67 -12.34
C SER A 274 8.67 -8.66 -13.35
N THR A 275 7.84 -7.71 -13.77
CA THR A 275 8.22 -6.64 -14.72
C THR A 275 9.25 -5.68 -14.12
N TYR A 276 9.09 -5.34 -12.83
CA TYR A 276 10.01 -4.45 -12.09
C TYR A 276 11.09 -5.21 -11.32
N TRP A 277 11.31 -6.50 -11.61
CA TRP A 277 12.18 -7.37 -10.83
C TRP A 277 13.59 -6.81 -10.59
N PRO A 278 14.31 -6.26 -11.60
CA PRO A 278 15.66 -5.74 -11.40
C PRO A 278 15.76 -4.61 -10.36
N ASP A 279 14.69 -3.80 -10.22
CA ASP A 279 14.66 -2.65 -9.32
C ASP A 279 14.22 -3.02 -7.90
N ILE A 280 13.36 -4.04 -7.78
CA ILE A 280 12.78 -4.44 -6.48
C ILE A 280 13.54 -5.56 -5.78
N ALA A 281 14.25 -6.41 -6.53
CA ALA A 281 14.93 -7.57 -5.99
C ALA A 281 16.12 -7.18 -5.12
N THR A 282 16.39 -7.99 -4.09
CA THR A 282 17.64 -7.94 -3.32
C THR A 282 18.84 -8.15 -4.24
N SER A 283 19.99 -7.57 -3.91
CA SER A 283 21.25 -7.69 -4.68
C SER A 283 21.63 -9.12 -5.02
N ALA A 284 21.30 -10.09 -4.17
CA ALA A 284 21.55 -11.52 -4.43
C ALA A 284 20.72 -12.08 -5.61
N MET A 285 19.61 -11.43 -5.96
CA MET A 285 18.62 -11.91 -6.93
C MET A 285 18.41 -10.96 -8.12
N LYS A 286 19.02 -9.76 -8.12
CA LYS A 286 18.86 -8.76 -9.19
C LYS A 286 19.21 -9.29 -10.59
N GLU A 287 20.30 -10.06 -10.67
CA GLU A 287 20.77 -10.67 -11.94
C GLU A 287 20.07 -12.01 -12.27
N SER A 288 19.21 -12.49 -11.37
CA SER A 288 18.47 -13.73 -11.56
C SER A 288 17.14 -13.45 -12.24
N LYS A 289 16.65 -14.40 -13.04
CA LYS A 289 15.27 -14.35 -13.54
C LYS A 289 14.29 -14.37 -12.38
N PHE A 290 13.12 -13.77 -12.60
CA PHE A 290 12.02 -13.82 -11.65
C PHE A 290 11.77 -15.28 -11.20
N PRO A 291 11.63 -15.57 -9.89
CA PRO A 291 11.56 -16.95 -9.37
C PRO A 291 10.36 -17.77 -9.89
N VAL A 292 9.39 -17.10 -10.50
CA VAL A 292 8.16 -17.68 -11.04
C VAL A 292 8.12 -17.42 -12.54
N LYS A 293 7.56 -18.35 -13.32
CA LYS A 293 7.39 -18.16 -14.76
C LYS A 293 5.98 -17.66 -15.03
N TYR A 294 5.89 -16.48 -15.61
CA TYR A 294 4.68 -15.98 -16.24
C TYR A 294 4.92 -15.87 -17.76
N PRO A 295 3.87 -15.97 -18.61
CA PRO A 295 3.99 -15.65 -20.02
C PRO A 295 4.54 -14.23 -20.22
N ASP A 296 5.44 -14.02 -21.19
CA ASP A 296 6.12 -12.73 -21.42
C ASP A 296 5.12 -11.60 -21.71
N ALA A 297 5.24 -10.47 -20.99
CA ALA A 297 4.38 -9.30 -21.14
C ALA A 297 4.81 -8.33 -22.26
N ASP A 298 6.00 -8.53 -22.87
CA ASP A 298 6.64 -7.58 -23.80
C ASP A 298 6.22 -7.74 -25.27
N GLN A 299 6.03 -8.96 -25.78
CA GLN A 299 5.62 -9.17 -27.19
C GLN A 299 4.24 -8.62 -27.51
N LEU A 300 3.38 -8.49 -26.50
CA LEU A 300 2.04 -7.95 -26.64
C LEU A 300 2.03 -6.41 -26.68
N ARG A 301 2.98 -5.75 -25.99
CA ARG A 301 3.13 -4.28 -25.97
C ARG A 301 3.71 -3.72 -27.28
N ASP A 302 4.74 -4.37 -27.83
CA ASP A 302 5.42 -3.92 -29.06
C ASP A 302 4.55 -4.04 -30.33
N PHE A 303 3.69 -5.06 -30.42
CA PHE A 303 2.81 -5.25 -31.58
C PHE A 303 1.60 -4.30 -31.56
N ILE A 304 1.10 -3.92 -30.37
CA ILE A 304 0.00 -2.95 -30.20
C ILE A 304 0.49 -1.50 -30.39
N GLY A 305 1.80 -1.25 -30.20
CA GLY A 305 2.44 0.05 -30.42
C GLY A 305 2.38 0.97 -29.21
N VAL A 306 2.38 0.41 -28.00
CA VAL A 306 2.22 1.13 -26.72
C VAL A 306 3.54 1.15 -25.96
N ASN A 307 3.91 2.29 -25.37
CA ASN A 307 5.15 2.41 -24.60
C ASN A 307 5.05 1.74 -23.21
N ILE A 308 6.15 1.71 -22.45
CA ILE A 308 6.24 0.96 -21.17
C ILE A 308 5.23 1.41 -20.10
N ASP A 309 4.75 2.66 -20.21
CA ASP A 309 3.81 3.31 -19.30
C ASP A 309 2.34 3.21 -19.77
N GLY A 310 2.07 2.58 -20.92
CA GLY A 310 0.71 2.43 -21.46
C GLY A 310 0.24 3.52 -22.43
N TRP A 311 1.13 4.40 -22.89
CA TRP A 311 0.78 5.58 -23.70
C TRP A 311 1.13 5.42 -25.19
N VAL A 312 0.37 6.11 -26.07
CA VAL A 312 0.58 6.16 -27.53
C VAL A 312 0.33 7.59 -28.05
N PRO A 313 1.05 8.08 -29.10
CA PRO A 313 0.77 9.37 -29.73
C PRO A 313 -0.67 9.46 -30.24
N THR A 314 -1.31 10.64 -30.12
CA THR A 314 -2.74 10.84 -30.43
C THR A 314 -3.13 10.40 -31.84
N GLU A 315 -2.23 10.61 -32.81
CA GLU A 315 -2.40 10.22 -34.22
C GLU A 315 -2.40 8.71 -34.46
N SER A 316 -1.85 7.91 -33.54
CA SER A 316 -1.74 6.45 -33.62
C SER A 316 -2.68 5.71 -32.66
N TYR A 317 -3.48 6.43 -31.87
CA TYR A 317 -4.38 5.86 -30.86
C TYR A 317 -5.42 4.90 -31.45
N GLN A 318 -6.06 5.28 -32.55
CA GLN A 318 -7.07 4.43 -33.19
C GLN A 318 -6.47 3.14 -33.73
N GLU A 319 -5.31 3.23 -34.40
CA GLU A 319 -4.61 2.08 -34.95
C GLU A 319 -4.15 1.10 -33.84
N ALA A 320 -3.65 1.62 -32.71
CA ALA A 320 -3.27 0.82 -31.56
C ALA A 320 -4.48 0.11 -30.92
N ARG A 321 -5.62 0.81 -30.76
CA ARG A 321 -6.86 0.22 -30.23
C ARG A 321 -7.47 -0.83 -31.17
N GLU A 322 -7.33 -0.67 -32.49
CA GLU A 322 -7.76 -1.69 -33.45
C GLU A 322 -6.88 -2.95 -33.36
N LYS A 323 -5.55 -2.79 -33.29
CA LYS A 323 -4.61 -3.91 -33.13
C LYS A 323 -4.79 -4.65 -31.82
N GLU A 324 -4.96 -3.92 -30.71
CA GLU A 324 -5.29 -4.44 -29.39
C GLU A 324 -6.54 -5.34 -29.43
N ARG A 325 -7.65 -4.83 -29.98
CA ARG A 325 -8.90 -5.60 -30.14
C ARG A 325 -8.73 -6.80 -31.06
N TYR A 326 -8.02 -6.66 -32.18
CA TYR A 326 -7.80 -7.73 -33.14
C TYR A 326 -7.02 -8.89 -32.51
N ILE A 327 -5.97 -8.62 -31.73
CA ILE A 327 -5.21 -9.68 -31.03
C ILE A 327 -6.06 -10.31 -29.94
N LYS A 328 -6.75 -9.49 -29.12
CA LYS A 328 -7.68 -9.99 -28.12
C LYS A 328 -8.65 -10.99 -28.76
N GLN A 329 -9.19 -10.65 -29.93
CA GLN A 329 -10.11 -11.49 -30.68
C GLN A 329 -9.46 -12.74 -31.31
N GLN A 330 -8.24 -12.66 -31.85
CA GLN A 330 -7.51 -13.82 -32.37
C GLN A 330 -7.14 -14.82 -31.25
N MET A 331 -6.72 -14.31 -30.10
CA MET A 331 -6.39 -15.14 -28.93
C MET A 331 -7.65 -15.74 -28.30
N LEU A 332 -8.77 -15.01 -28.32
CA LEU A 332 -10.10 -15.56 -28.06
C LEU A 332 -10.43 -16.67 -29.06
N GLU A 333 -10.36 -16.46 -30.37
CA GLU A 333 -10.74 -17.49 -31.34
C GLU A 333 -9.86 -18.76 -31.29
N ALA A 334 -8.56 -18.59 -31.06
CA ALA A 334 -7.58 -19.67 -30.99
C ALA A 334 -7.63 -20.47 -29.68
N ALA A 335 -8.22 -19.93 -28.62
CA ALA A 335 -8.48 -20.69 -27.41
C ALA A 335 -9.42 -21.87 -27.76
N GLU A 336 -8.92 -23.08 -27.48
CA GLU A 336 -9.59 -24.34 -27.84
C GLU A 336 -10.77 -24.63 -26.90
N THR A 337 -10.78 -23.95 -25.75
CA THR A 337 -11.80 -24.08 -24.73
C THR A 337 -12.35 -22.72 -24.32
N GLU A 338 -13.64 -22.68 -23.98
CA GLU A 338 -14.34 -21.43 -23.67
C GLU A 338 -13.86 -20.77 -22.37
N ASP A 339 -13.18 -21.55 -21.52
CA ASP A 339 -12.57 -21.07 -20.29
C ASP A 339 -11.25 -20.33 -20.58
N GLU A 340 -10.43 -20.79 -21.54
CA GLU A 340 -9.24 -20.05 -22.00
C GLU A 340 -9.62 -18.73 -22.68
N ARG A 341 -10.75 -18.68 -23.42
CA ARG A 341 -11.27 -17.42 -24.00
C ARG A 341 -11.52 -16.38 -22.94
N LYS A 342 -12.22 -16.79 -21.88
CA LYS A 342 -12.64 -15.87 -20.85
C LYS A 342 -11.46 -15.31 -20.08
N GLU A 343 -10.50 -16.15 -19.68
CA GLU A 343 -9.29 -15.67 -18.99
C GLU A 343 -8.48 -14.66 -19.83
N LEU A 344 -8.51 -14.80 -21.16
CA LEU A 344 -7.92 -13.86 -22.11
C LEU A 344 -8.68 -12.53 -22.28
N ASP A 345 -10.00 -12.52 -22.06
CA ASP A 345 -10.82 -11.30 -22.18
C ASP A 345 -10.66 -10.35 -20.97
N GLU A 346 -10.28 -10.96 -19.86
CA GLU A 346 -10.38 -10.48 -18.50
C GLU A 346 -9.07 -9.95 -17.95
N HIS A 347 -7.99 -10.68 -18.18
CA HIS A 347 -6.66 -10.26 -17.80
C HIS A 347 -5.97 -9.50 -18.92
N TRP A 348 -6.77 -8.90 -19.81
CA TRP A 348 -6.28 -8.23 -20.99
C TRP A 348 -5.54 -6.93 -20.61
N PRO A 349 -4.23 -6.84 -20.86
CA PRO A 349 -3.38 -5.82 -20.24
C PRO A 349 -3.55 -4.39 -20.81
N PHE A 350 -4.48 -4.17 -21.76
CA PHE A 350 -4.78 -2.89 -22.40
C PHE A 350 -6.26 -2.49 -22.29
N GLN A 351 -6.96 -2.99 -21.28
CA GLN A 351 -8.29 -2.49 -20.96
C GLN A 351 -8.24 -1.04 -20.45
N ASP A 352 -9.25 -0.25 -20.83
CA ASP A 352 -9.40 1.11 -20.31
C ASP A 352 -9.69 1.02 -18.81
N HIS A 353 -8.78 1.55 -18.01
CA HIS A 353 -9.03 1.79 -16.60
C HIS A 353 -9.47 3.25 -16.46
N GLU A 354 -10.57 3.49 -15.73
CA GLU A 354 -10.95 4.85 -15.37
C GLU A 354 -9.80 5.49 -14.56
N GLU A 355 -9.12 6.47 -15.14
CA GLU A 355 -8.25 7.36 -14.39
C GLU A 355 -9.16 8.25 -13.55
N LEU A 356 -9.24 7.95 -12.25
CA LEU A 356 -9.98 8.78 -11.32
C LEU A 356 -9.15 10.04 -11.01
N ASP A 357 -9.61 11.17 -11.54
CA ASP A 357 -9.10 12.55 -11.35
C ASP A 357 -8.86 12.98 -9.89
#